data_AF-A0A7V0V6N3-F1
#
_entry.id   AF-A0A7V0V6N3-F1
#
_cell.length_a   1.000
_cell.length_b   1.000
_cell.length_c   1.000
_cell.angle_alpha   90.00
_cell.angle_beta   90.00
_cell.angle_gamma   90.00
#
_symmetry.space_group_name_H-M   'P 1'
#
loop_
_entity.id
_entity.type
_entity.pdbx_description
1 polymer ?
#
loop_
_entity_poly.entity_id
_entity_poly.type
_entity_poly.pdbx_seq_one_letter_code
_entity_poly.pdbx_strand_id
1 'polypeptide(L)'
;AVVVVDDAGAFSISLLSGHIGGANDLARKIGDTVGAMPVITTATDIAGKPAIDLLMKDLGLKTRDKAALKRISAAILRGETACIFADIGLGRWGDRVRAHYSVRPLSHLEKYGNAYENVVIIEDDTPVNTDVDALVLKTRRVFAGIGCRKGIRSEEVKRAIRAALASKGLHMHNLKGLASIEHKSDEQGLLEATRHLNVGIHFYSAEELEKVSTNKSDFVKDKVGAGAVCEPAAILASKGGKLIVPKTIYGKVTVALAEEV
;
A
#
# COMPACT_ATOMS: atom_id res chain seq x y z
N ALA A 1 -2.03 -19.07 -3.29
CA ALA A 1 -3.04 -19.66 -2.38
C ALA A 1 -3.64 -20.87 -3.03
N VAL A 2 -3.85 -21.95 -2.26
CA VAL A 2 -4.63 -23.12 -2.67
C VAL A 2 -5.68 -23.39 -1.61
N VAL A 3 -6.94 -23.53 -2.03
CA VAL A 3 -8.08 -23.91 -1.19
C VAL A 3 -8.73 -25.15 -1.80
N VAL A 4 -9.04 -26.14 -0.97
CA VAL A 4 -9.77 -27.35 -1.37
C VAL A 4 -11.23 -27.18 -0.99
N VAL A 5 -12.14 -27.53 -1.88
CA VAL A 5 -13.59 -27.54 -1.64
C VAL A 5 -14.07 -28.96 -1.94
N ASP A 6 -14.85 -29.56 -1.05
CA ASP A 6 -15.48 -30.85 -1.31
C ASP A 6 -16.61 -30.71 -2.35
N ASP A 7 -17.00 -31.83 -2.96
CA ASP A 7 -18.00 -31.87 -4.02
C ASP A 7 -19.41 -31.43 -3.55
N ALA A 8 -19.74 -31.67 -2.28
CA ALA A 8 -20.98 -31.23 -1.66
C ALA A 8 -20.97 -29.74 -1.27
N GLY A 9 -19.82 -29.06 -1.39
CA GLY A 9 -19.65 -27.66 -0.99
C GLY A 9 -19.82 -27.43 0.51
N ALA A 10 -19.60 -28.46 1.34
CA ALA A 10 -19.78 -28.36 2.78
C ALA A 10 -18.61 -27.65 3.48
N PHE A 11 -17.41 -27.70 2.91
CA PHE A 11 -16.17 -27.20 3.48
C PHE A 11 -15.31 -26.48 2.44
N SER A 12 -14.65 -25.41 2.87
CA SER A 12 -13.57 -24.76 2.10
C SER A 12 -12.31 -24.73 2.95
N ILE A 13 -11.34 -25.59 2.61
CA ILE A 13 -10.16 -25.90 3.43
C ILE A 13 -8.94 -25.15 2.90
N SER A 14 -8.36 -24.29 3.72
CA SER A 14 -7.09 -23.61 3.39
C SER A 14 -5.93 -24.60 3.40
N LEU A 15 -5.41 -24.98 2.22
CA LEU A 15 -4.39 -26.03 2.09
C LEU A 15 -2.97 -25.46 1.99
N LEU A 16 -2.77 -24.42 1.16
CA LEU A 16 -1.43 -23.87 0.91
C LEU A 16 -1.43 -22.35 0.86
N SER A 17 -0.44 -21.77 1.54
CA SER A 17 -0.22 -20.32 1.62
C SER A 17 -1.35 -19.60 2.39
N GLY A 18 -1.70 -20.10 3.59
CA GLY A 18 -2.77 -19.60 4.46
C GLY A 18 -2.71 -18.10 4.77
N HIS A 19 -1.60 -17.66 5.37
CA HIS A 19 -1.38 -16.27 5.81
C HIS A 19 -1.11 -15.30 4.66
N ILE A 20 0.14 -14.85 4.48
CA ILE A 20 0.54 -13.88 3.44
C ILE A 20 0.09 -14.34 2.05
N GLY A 21 0.05 -15.65 1.81
CA GLY A 21 -0.35 -16.19 0.52
C GLY A 21 -1.84 -16.09 0.20
N GLY A 22 -2.69 -15.77 1.18
CA GLY A 22 -4.11 -15.44 1.00
C GLY A 22 -5.08 -16.62 0.94
N ALA A 23 -4.67 -17.85 1.28
CA ALA A 23 -5.59 -18.99 1.23
C ALA A 23 -6.65 -18.96 2.33
N ASN A 24 -6.36 -18.35 3.49
CA ASN A 24 -7.35 -18.18 4.56
C ASN A 24 -8.48 -17.24 4.14
N ASP A 25 -8.11 -16.08 3.59
CA ASP A 25 -9.10 -15.11 3.06
C ASP A 25 -9.89 -15.71 1.90
N LEU A 26 -9.24 -16.49 1.03
CA LEU A 26 -9.92 -17.16 -0.08
C LEU A 26 -10.91 -18.22 0.43
N ALA A 27 -10.54 -19.01 1.42
CA ALA A 27 -11.45 -19.98 2.04
C ALA A 27 -12.68 -19.29 2.65
N ARG A 28 -12.51 -18.20 3.40
CA ARG A 28 -13.66 -17.43 3.94
C ARG A 28 -14.57 -16.90 2.82
N LYS A 29 -13.98 -16.29 1.79
CA LYS A 29 -14.75 -15.78 0.63
C LYS A 29 -15.52 -16.87 -0.09
N ILE A 30 -14.92 -18.04 -0.28
CA ILE A 30 -15.59 -19.19 -0.89
C ILE A 30 -16.76 -19.60 0.00
N GLY A 31 -16.53 -19.77 1.32
CA GLY A 31 -17.57 -20.09 2.28
C GLY A 31 -18.74 -19.11 2.25
N ASP A 32 -18.47 -17.80 2.26
CA ASP A 32 -19.49 -16.75 2.15
C ASP A 32 -20.28 -16.81 0.83
N THR A 33 -19.65 -17.29 -0.25
CA THR A 33 -20.24 -17.33 -1.60
C THR A 33 -21.07 -18.59 -1.83
N VAL A 34 -20.60 -19.76 -1.38
CA VAL A 34 -21.23 -21.05 -1.68
C VAL A 34 -21.88 -21.73 -0.46
N GLY A 35 -21.80 -21.13 0.72
CA GLY A 35 -22.32 -21.69 1.96
C GLY A 35 -21.40 -22.74 2.62
N ALA A 36 -20.20 -22.94 2.10
CA ALA A 36 -19.22 -23.88 2.66
C ALA A 36 -18.70 -23.38 4.02
N MET A 37 -18.45 -24.30 4.95
CA MET A 37 -17.78 -23.97 6.21
C MET A 37 -16.27 -23.76 5.98
N PRO A 38 -15.72 -22.57 6.25
CA PRO A 38 -14.28 -22.35 6.09
C PRO A 38 -13.49 -23.08 7.17
N VAL A 39 -12.55 -23.94 6.75
CA VAL A 39 -11.64 -24.69 7.64
C VAL A 39 -10.24 -24.07 7.54
N ILE A 40 -9.84 -23.39 8.61
CA ILE A 40 -8.57 -22.66 8.72
C ILE A 40 -7.85 -23.14 9.98
N THR A 41 -6.71 -23.81 9.80
CA THR A 41 -5.97 -24.49 10.88
C THR A 41 -4.72 -23.75 11.32
N THR A 42 -4.47 -22.58 10.75
CA THR A 42 -3.28 -21.78 11.04
C THR A 42 -3.28 -21.28 12.48
N ALA A 43 -2.17 -21.49 13.19
CA ALA A 43 -2.00 -21.14 14.61
C ALA A 43 -2.38 -19.69 14.95
N THR A 44 -2.15 -18.76 14.02
CA THR A 44 -2.47 -17.34 14.19
C THR A 44 -3.97 -17.03 14.11
N ASP A 45 -4.76 -17.82 13.38
CA ASP A 45 -6.22 -17.73 13.41
C ASP A 45 -6.79 -18.34 14.69
N ILE A 46 -6.22 -19.46 15.17
CA ILE A 46 -6.59 -20.08 16.46
C ILE A 46 -6.29 -19.13 17.63
N ALA A 47 -5.16 -18.42 17.58
CA ALA A 47 -4.78 -17.44 18.60
C ALA A 47 -5.62 -16.15 18.56
N GLY A 48 -6.44 -15.93 17.53
CA GLY A 48 -7.32 -14.76 17.38
C GLY A 48 -6.61 -13.41 17.17
N LYS A 49 -5.29 -13.35 17.26
CA LYS A 49 -4.51 -12.11 17.18
C LYS A 49 -4.17 -11.74 15.73
N PRO A 50 -4.31 -10.46 15.31
CA PRO A 50 -3.92 -10.00 13.98
C PRO A 50 -2.43 -10.24 13.72
N ALA A 51 -2.11 -11.05 12.72
CA ALA A 51 -0.71 -11.33 12.38
C ALA A 51 -0.03 -10.07 11.81
N ILE A 52 1.18 -9.74 12.29
CA ILE A 52 1.91 -8.53 11.86
C ILE A 52 2.27 -8.57 10.38
N ASP A 53 2.57 -9.74 9.84
CA ASP A 53 2.86 -9.95 8.43
C ASP A 53 1.63 -9.68 7.52
N LEU A 54 0.42 -10.03 7.98
CA LEU A 54 -0.82 -9.67 7.30
C LEU A 54 -1.08 -8.17 7.34
N LEU A 55 -0.87 -7.53 8.51
CA LEU A 55 -0.95 -6.08 8.65
C LEU A 55 0.03 -5.37 7.70
N MET A 56 1.26 -5.87 7.62
CA MET A 56 2.27 -5.35 6.70
C MET A 56 1.83 -5.48 5.24
N LYS A 57 1.33 -6.64 4.83
CA LYS A 57 0.89 -6.87 3.46
C LYS A 57 -0.23 -5.89 3.08
N ASP A 58 -1.24 -5.78 3.93
CA ASP A 58 -2.42 -4.96 3.66
C ASP A 58 -2.11 -3.46 3.67
N LEU A 59 -1.32 -2.98 4.62
CA LEU A 59 -0.97 -1.56 4.70
C LEU A 59 0.19 -1.16 3.78
N GLY A 60 0.71 -2.12 3.01
CA GLY A 60 1.86 -1.92 2.14
C GLY A 60 3.10 -1.52 2.94
N LEU A 61 3.40 -2.20 4.03
CA LEU A 61 4.58 -1.96 4.87
C LEU A 61 5.70 -2.94 4.51
N LYS A 62 6.95 -2.52 4.70
CA LYS A 62 8.15 -3.33 4.49
C LYS A 62 9.09 -3.21 5.67
N THR A 63 9.89 -4.24 5.90
CA THR A 63 11.02 -4.16 6.82
C THR A 63 12.26 -4.77 6.19
N ARG A 64 13.43 -4.26 6.56
CA ARG A 64 14.71 -4.91 6.25
C ARG A 64 15.12 -5.87 7.37
N ASP A 65 14.59 -5.69 8.58
CA ASP A 65 14.92 -6.51 9.74
C ASP A 65 14.01 -7.74 9.84
N LYS A 66 14.45 -8.81 9.15
CA LYS A 66 13.77 -10.11 9.22
C LYS A 66 13.91 -10.78 10.58
N ALA A 67 14.91 -10.43 11.39
CA ALA A 67 15.12 -11.03 12.70
C ALA A 67 14.12 -10.47 13.72
N ALA A 68 13.96 -9.13 13.77
CA ALA A 68 12.93 -8.48 14.57
C ALA A 68 11.52 -8.94 14.17
N LEU A 69 11.25 -9.10 12.87
CA LEU A 69 9.95 -9.60 12.41
C LEU A 69 9.65 -11.00 12.96
N LYS A 70 10.63 -11.91 12.92
CA LYS A 70 10.47 -13.26 13.47
C LYS A 70 10.28 -13.23 14.99
N ARG A 71 11.08 -12.42 15.70
CA ARG A 71 11.01 -12.25 17.15
C ARG A 71 9.61 -11.80 17.58
N ILE A 72 9.14 -10.69 17.02
CA ILE A 72 7.82 -10.12 17.33
C ILE A 72 6.69 -11.07 16.92
N SER A 73 6.77 -11.70 15.75
CA SER A 73 5.74 -12.65 15.31
C SER A 73 5.64 -13.86 16.26
N ALA A 74 6.79 -14.37 16.72
CA ALA A 74 6.82 -15.48 17.69
C ALA A 74 6.27 -15.07 19.06
N ALA A 75 6.61 -13.86 19.54
CA ALA A 75 6.07 -13.30 20.79
C ALA A 75 4.53 -13.21 20.75
N ILE A 76 3.99 -12.67 19.67
CA ILE A 76 2.54 -12.55 19.46
C ILE A 76 1.86 -13.93 19.47
N LEU A 77 2.46 -14.91 18.80
CA LEU A 77 1.96 -16.30 18.78
C LEU A 77 1.96 -16.95 20.17
N ARG A 78 2.91 -16.61 21.03
CA ARG A 78 2.95 -17.06 22.44
C ARG A 78 1.96 -16.33 23.35
N GLY A 79 1.20 -15.36 22.83
CA GLY A 79 0.24 -14.62 23.63
C GLY A 79 0.81 -13.36 24.28
N GLU A 80 2.07 -13.02 24.05
CA GLU A 80 2.70 -11.80 24.59
C GLU A 80 2.03 -10.53 24.03
N THR A 81 2.16 -9.42 24.77
CA THR A 81 1.65 -8.11 24.37
C THR A 81 2.68 -7.38 23.52
N ALA A 82 2.20 -6.58 22.56
CA ALA A 82 3.03 -5.69 21.76
C ALA A 82 2.40 -4.30 21.67
N CYS A 83 3.24 -3.28 21.57
CA CYS A 83 2.82 -1.91 21.33
C CYS A 83 3.23 -1.47 19.92
N ILE A 84 2.26 -0.94 19.16
CA ILE A 84 2.47 -0.36 17.85
C ILE A 84 2.49 1.16 17.98
N PHE A 85 3.59 1.77 17.59
CA PHE A 85 3.73 3.22 17.45
C PHE A 85 3.55 3.58 15.97
N ALA A 86 2.53 4.38 15.65
CA ALA A 86 2.20 4.74 14.28
C ALA A 86 1.36 6.01 14.22
N ASP A 87 1.65 6.87 13.24
CA ASP A 87 0.84 8.05 12.91
C ASP A 87 0.02 7.86 11.62
N ILE A 88 0.04 6.64 11.07
CA ILE A 88 -0.75 6.27 9.89
C ILE A 88 -2.12 5.67 10.27
N GLY A 89 -3.09 5.83 9.39
CA GLY A 89 -4.37 5.13 9.53
C GLY A 89 -4.22 3.63 9.30
N LEU A 90 -4.67 2.80 10.26
CA LEU A 90 -4.65 1.34 10.14
C LEU A 90 -5.83 0.78 9.31
N GLY A 91 -6.68 1.64 8.75
CA GLY A 91 -7.82 1.26 7.94
C GLY A 91 -8.72 0.23 8.62
N ARG A 92 -9.10 -0.83 7.89
CA ARG A 92 -9.95 -1.93 8.39
C ARG A 92 -9.36 -2.70 9.58
N TRP A 93 -8.05 -2.56 9.83
CA TRP A 93 -7.37 -3.23 10.92
C TRP A 93 -7.47 -2.46 12.23
N GLY A 94 -7.91 -1.19 12.22
CA GLY A 94 -7.91 -0.33 13.42
C GLY A 94 -8.53 -1.00 14.65
N ASP A 95 -9.76 -1.48 14.54
CA ASP A 95 -10.46 -2.09 15.68
C ASP A 95 -9.83 -3.41 16.10
N ARG A 96 -9.52 -4.29 15.14
CA ARG A 96 -8.87 -5.58 15.41
C ARG A 96 -7.49 -5.41 16.05
N VAL A 97 -6.69 -4.46 15.57
CA VAL A 97 -5.36 -4.17 16.13
C VAL A 97 -5.52 -3.61 17.54
N ARG A 98 -6.40 -2.63 17.77
CA ARG A 98 -6.60 -2.04 19.10
C ARG A 98 -7.21 -3.00 20.12
N ALA A 99 -7.94 -4.02 19.68
CA ALA A 99 -8.46 -5.08 20.53
C ALA A 99 -7.36 -6.02 21.09
N HIS A 100 -6.21 -6.11 20.41
CA HIS A 100 -5.14 -7.07 20.74
C HIS A 100 -3.78 -6.43 21.03
N TYR A 101 -3.58 -5.18 20.62
CA TYR A 101 -2.32 -4.44 20.75
C TYR A 101 -2.56 -3.04 21.29
N SER A 102 -1.60 -2.53 22.07
CA SER A 102 -1.56 -1.11 22.36
C SER A 102 -1.17 -0.35 21.10
N VAL A 103 -1.91 0.69 20.73
CA VAL A 103 -1.57 1.56 19.59
C VAL A 103 -1.39 2.98 20.09
N ARG A 104 -0.22 3.58 19.83
CA ARG A 104 0.14 4.92 20.28
C ARG A 104 0.69 5.76 19.11
N PRO A 105 0.57 7.11 19.17
CA PRO A 105 1.26 7.99 18.23
C PRO A 105 2.78 7.82 18.28
N LEU A 106 3.50 8.09 17.19
CA LEU A 106 4.97 8.00 17.17
C LEU A 106 5.62 8.98 18.16
N SER A 107 5.01 10.14 18.39
CA SER A 107 5.48 11.13 19.37
C SER A 107 5.56 10.60 20.82
N HIS A 108 4.92 9.47 21.10
CA HIS A 108 4.96 8.82 22.41
C HIS A 108 6.07 7.77 22.54
N LEU A 109 6.83 7.50 21.48
CA LEU A 109 7.85 6.45 21.47
C LEU A 109 8.97 6.71 22.47
N GLU A 110 9.55 7.91 22.50
CA GLU A 110 10.66 8.22 23.43
C GLU A 110 10.25 8.03 24.90
N LYS A 111 9.00 8.38 25.22
CA LYS A 111 8.49 8.32 26.58
C LYS A 111 8.10 6.91 27.02
N TYR A 112 7.56 6.09 26.13
CA TYR A 112 6.92 4.83 26.48
C TYR A 112 7.51 3.60 25.80
N GLY A 113 8.41 3.75 24.83
CA GLY A 113 8.95 2.65 24.04
C GLY A 113 9.62 1.58 24.91
N ASN A 114 10.48 2.00 25.84
CA ASN A 114 11.17 1.11 26.77
C ASN A 114 10.26 0.46 27.83
N ALA A 115 8.99 0.85 27.92
CA ALA A 115 8.03 0.22 28.82
C ALA A 115 7.41 -1.07 28.24
N TYR A 116 7.73 -1.41 26.99
CA TYR A 116 7.19 -2.57 26.30
C TYR A 116 8.32 -3.50 25.84
N GLU A 117 8.17 -4.80 26.07
CA GLU A 117 9.14 -5.82 25.62
C GLU A 117 9.09 -6.04 24.09
N ASN A 118 7.91 -5.85 23.49
CA ASN A 118 7.67 -6.03 22.07
C ASN A 118 7.15 -4.73 21.46
N VAL A 119 8.00 -4.04 20.71
CA VAL A 119 7.68 -2.75 20.06
C VAL A 119 7.66 -2.91 18.55
N VAL A 120 6.62 -2.36 17.92
CA VAL A 120 6.53 -2.20 16.46
C VAL A 120 6.42 -0.71 16.17
N ILE A 121 7.25 -0.22 15.27
CA ILE A 121 7.25 1.17 14.83
C ILE A 121 6.84 1.17 13.36
N ILE A 122 5.82 1.94 13.00
CA ILE A 122 5.44 2.15 11.60
C ILE A 122 5.87 3.56 11.20
N GLU A 123 6.99 3.63 10.49
CA GLU A 123 7.55 4.84 9.94
C GLU A 123 6.92 5.18 8.59
N ASP A 124 6.66 6.46 8.40
CA ASP A 124 6.22 7.01 7.12
C ASP A 124 7.42 7.64 6.38
N ASP A 125 7.56 8.96 6.34
CA ASP A 125 8.69 9.61 5.64
C ASP A 125 9.88 9.97 6.53
N THR A 126 9.66 10.17 7.83
CA THR A 126 10.72 10.55 8.77
C THR A 126 11.21 9.32 9.52
N PRO A 127 12.47 8.91 9.33
CA PRO A 127 13.06 7.87 10.16
C PRO A 127 13.00 8.28 11.62
N VAL A 128 12.59 7.35 12.47
CA VAL A 128 12.54 7.57 13.91
C VAL A 128 13.87 7.07 14.49
N ASN A 129 14.70 8.01 14.93
CA ASN A 129 15.93 7.65 15.63
C ASN A 129 15.59 7.24 17.06
N THR A 130 15.84 5.98 17.41
CA THR A 130 15.48 5.45 18.73
C THR A 130 16.44 4.33 19.14
N ASP A 131 16.74 4.25 20.43
CA ASP A 131 17.49 3.15 21.03
C ASP A 131 16.58 1.97 21.44
N VAL A 132 15.26 2.09 21.23
CA VAL A 132 14.29 1.04 21.55
C VAL A 132 14.46 -0.15 20.59
N ASP A 133 14.61 -1.37 21.13
CA ASP A 133 14.65 -2.60 20.33
C ASP A 133 13.27 -2.93 19.73
N ALA A 134 13.04 -2.44 18.52
CA ALA A 134 11.76 -2.49 17.85
C ALA A 134 11.83 -3.14 16.46
N LEU A 135 10.72 -3.75 16.05
CA LEU A 135 10.47 -4.03 14.63
C LEU A 135 10.06 -2.73 13.94
N VAL A 136 10.96 -2.19 13.12
CA VAL A 136 10.68 -1.01 12.28
C VAL A 136 10.09 -1.45 10.94
N LEU A 137 8.89 -0.94 10.66
CA LEU A 137 8.14 -1.11 9.44
C LEU A 137 8.08 0.23 8.70
N LYS A 138 8.45 0.25 7.42
CA LYS A 138 8.36 1.44 6.56
C LYS A 138 7.19 1.32 5.62
N THR A 139 6.40 2.39 5.52
CA THR A 139 5.34 2.49 4.51
C THR A 139 5.95 2.51 3.11
N ARG A 140 5.41 1.69 2.21
CA ARG A 140 5.72 1.80 0.78
C ARG A 140 5.14 3.09 0.25
N ARG A 141 6.02 3.96 -0.25
CA ARG A 141 5.67 5.24 -0.85
C ARG A 141 5.61 5.13 -2.37
N VAL A 142 4.55 5.67 -2.95
CA VAL A 142 4.35 5.66 -4.39
C VAL A 142 3.98 7.03 -4.91
N PHE A 143 4.46 7.34 -6.10
CA PHE A 143 4.05 8.53 -6.86
C PHE A 143 3.11 8.13 -7.98
N ALA A 144 2.07 8.93 -8.19
CA ALA A 144 1.11 8.72 -9.25
C ALA A 144 1.33 9.71 -10.38
N GLY A 145 1.74 9.21 -11.54
CA GLY A 145 1.75 9.98 -12.77
C GLY A 145 0.35 10.03 -13.37
N ILE A 146 -0.17 11.24 -13.61
CA ILE A 146 -1.55 11.50 -14.01
C ILE A 146 -1.58 12.13 -15.40
N GLY A 147 -2.36 11.52 -16.28
CA GLY A 147 -2.83 12.14 -17.53
C GLY A 147 -4.35 12.34 -17.46
N CYS A 148 -4.87 13.48 -17.88
CA CYS A 148 -6.32 13.71 -17.86
C CYS A 148 -6.78 14.65 -18.99
N ARG A 149 -8.07 14.57 -19.36
CA ARG A 149 -8.70 15.55 -20.26
C ARG A 149 -8.88 16.91 -19.55
N LYS A 150 -9.02 17.99 -20.33
CA LYS A 150 -9.26 19.34 -19.80
C LYS A 150 -10.58 19.40 -19.02
N GLY A 151 -10.61 20.12 -17.90
CA GLY A 151 -11.81 20.29 -17.07
C GLY A 151 -12.18 19.02 -16.31
N ILE A 152 -11.19 18.19 -15.95
CA ILE A 152 -11.44 17.00 -15.13
C ILE A 152 -11.92 17.44 -13.74
N ARG A 153 -12.79 16.66 -13.11
CA ARG A 153 -13.19 16.92 -11.72
C ARG A 153 -12.23 16.25 -10.74
N SER A 154 -11.97 16.89 -9.60
CA SER A 154 -11.14 16.34 -8.52
C SER A 154 -11.56 14.91 -8.12
N GLU A 155 -12.86 14.64 -8.03
CA GLU A 155 -13.37 13.30 -7.68
C GLU A 155 -13.01 12.22 -8.71
N GLU A 156 -12.94 12.57 -10.00
CA GLU A 156 -12.55 11.62 -11.04
C GLU A 156 -11.08 11.25 -10.93
N VAL A 157 -10.22 12.21 -10.58
CA VAL A 157 -8.79 12.00 -10.31
C VAL A 157 -8.60 11.12 -9.06
N LYS A 158 -9.25 11.48 -7.95
CA LYS A 158 -9.17 10.71 -6.69
C LYS A 158 -9.65 9.26 -6.86
N ARG A 159 -10.75 9.05 -7.60
CA ARG A 159 -11.28 7.71 -7.86
C ARG A 159 -10.32 6.88 -8.71
N ALA A 160 -9.71 7.48 -9.74
CA ALA A 160 -8.72 6.81 -10.58
C ALA A 160 -7.48 6.41 -9.79
N ILE A 161 -6.95 7.30 -8.95
CA ILE A 161 -5.81 7.01 -8.07
C ILE A 161 -6.14 5.88 -7.10
N ARG A 162 -7.30 5.94 -6.45
CA ARG A 162 -7.74 4.89 -5.51
C ARG A 162 -7.84 3.53 -6.19
N ALA A 163 -8.40 3.47 -7.40
CA ALA A 163 -8.48 2.24 -8.17
C ALA A 163 -7.09 1.70 -8.55
N ALA A 164 -6.18 2.57 -8.98
CA ALA A 164 -4.80 2.20 -9.30
C ALA A 164 -4.05 1.63 -8.09
N LEU A 165 -4.16 2.28 -6.92
CA LEU A 165 -3.56 1.80 -5.66
C LEU A 165 -4.15 0.44 -5.26
N ALA A 166 -5.48 0.31 -5.27
CA ALA A 166 -6.17 -0.92 -4.91
C ALA A 166 -5.75 -2.11 -5.79
N SER A 167 -5.44 -1.87 -7.08
CA SER A 167 -4.95 -2.92 -7.98
C SER A 167 -3.64 -3.58 -7.52
N LYS A 168 -2.89 -2.92 -6.63
CA LYS A 168 -1.65 -3.43 -6.00
C LYS A 168 -1.76 -3.66 -4.50
N GLY A 169 -2.98 -3.68 -3.96
CA GLY A 169 -3.21 -3.80 -2.52
C GLY A 169 -2.63 -2.62 -1.74
N LEU A 170 -2.54 -1.44 -2.37
CA LEU A 170 -2.13 -0.20 -1.72
C LEU A 170 -3.34 0.66 -1.39
N HIS A 171 -3.14 1.56 -0.44
CA HIS A 171 -4.15 2.49 0.05
C HIS A 171 -3.71 3.94 -0.17
N MET A 172 -4.63 4.88 0.08
CA MET A 172 -4.37 6.30 -0.15
C MET A 172 -3.18 6.84 0.67
N HIS A 173 -2.92 6.30 1.87
CA HIS A 173 -1.75 6.70 2.68
C HIS A 173 -0.41 6.28 2.05
N ASN A 174 -0.40 5.34 1.10
CA ASN A 174 0.82 4.99 0.38
C ASN A 174 1.19 6.04 -0.68
N LEU A 175 0.24 6.91 -1.08
CA LEU A 175 0.48 7.94 -2.08
C LEU A 175 1.27 9.11 -1.48
N LYS A 176 2.47 9.36 -2.00
CA LYS A 176 3.34 10.45 -1.56
C LYS A 176 3.17 11.73 -2.37
N GLY A 177 2.83 11.59 -3.64
CA GLY A 177 2.72 12.73 -4.55
C GLY A 177 2.11 12.37 -5.89
N LEU A 178 1.66 13.41 -6.59
CA LEU A 178 1.23 13.33 -7.98
C LEU A 178 2.33 13.86 -8.90
N ALA A 179 2.26 13.48 -10.16
CA ALA A 179 3.13 13.99 -11.20
C ALA A 179 2.36 14.14 -12.52
N SER A 180 2.65 15.18 -13.29
CA SER A 180 2.03 15.43 -14.61
C SER A 180 2.95 16.26 -15.49
N ILE A 181 2.55 16.52 -16.73
CA ILE A 181 3.22 17.47 -17.63
C ILE A 181 2.85 18.92 -17.28
N GLU A 182 3.78 19.85 -17.48
CA GLU A 182 3.63 21.30 -17.22
C GLU A 182 2.39 21.93 -17.84
N HIS A 183 1.95 21.52 -19.04
CA HIS A 183 0.72 22.04 -19.64
C HIS A 183 -0.56 21.76 -18.82
N LYS A 184 -0.45 20.99 -17.73
CA LYS A 184 -1.51 20.74 -16.75
C LYS A 184 -1.35 21.52 -15.44
N SER A 185 -0.40 22.44 -15.34
CA SER A 185 -0.15 23.25 -14.14
C SER A 185 -1.40 23.99 -13.66
N ASP A 186 -2.25 24.43 -14.58
CA ASP A 186 -3.45 25.22 -14.29
C ASP A 186 -4.75 24.39 -14.25
N GLU A 187 -4.64 23.06 -14.36
CA GLU A 187 -5.81 22.15 -14.34
C GLU A 187 -6.41 22.09 -12.93
N GLN A 188 -7.51 22.83 -12.73
CA GLN A 188 -8.15 23.00 -11.42
C GLN A 188 -8.52 21.66 -10.77
N GLY A 189 -9.07 20.70 -11.52
CA GLY A 189 -9.42 19.40 -10.95
C GLY A 189 -8.23 18.61 -10.41
N LEU A 190 -7.05 18.80 -10.99
CA LEU A 190 -5.83 18.15 -10.53
C LEU A 190 -5.29 18.84 -9.27
N LEU A 191 -5.26 20.18 -9.25
CA LEU A 191 -4.87 20.97 -8.09
C LEU A 191 -5.85 20.83 -6.90
N GLU A 192 -7.13 20.65 -7.16
CA GLU A 192 -8.11 20.33 -6.12
C GLU A 192 -7.90 18.92 -5.57
N ALA A 193 -7.55 17.96 -6.43
CA ALA A 193 -7.24 16.60 -5.98
C ALA A 193 -6.02 16.58 -5.05
N THR A 194 -4.96 17.34 -5.33
CA THR A 194 -3.78 17.42 -4.45
C THR A 194 -4.13 17.96 -3.07
N ARG A 195 -4.93 19.03 -3.00
CA ARG A 195 -5.42 19.61 -1.73
C ARG A 195 -6.25 18.61 -0.94
N HIS A 196 -7.20 17.94 -1.58
CA HIS A 196 -8.03 16.91 -0.92
C HIS A 196 -7.25 15.70 -0.43
N LEU A 197 -6.16 15.37 -1.11
CA LEU A 197 -5.31 14.23 -0.77
C LEU A 197 -4.17 14.61 0.18
N ASN A 198 -3.98 15.90 0.44
CA ASN A 198 -2.85 16.44 1.21
C ASN A 198 -1.49 15.96 0.69
N VAL A 199 -1.31 15.94 -0.63
CA VAL A 199 -0.06 15.57 -1.30
C VAL A 199 0.37 16.64 -2.30
N GLY A 200 1.67 16.74 -2.58
CA GLY A 200 2.20 17.62 -3.62
C GLY A 200 1.91 17.12 -5.04
N ILE A 201 2.11 18.00 -6.03
CA ILE A 201 2.20 17.63 -7.44
C ILE A 201 3.46 18.19 -8.07
N HIS A 202 4.15 17.35 -8.83
CA HIS A 202 5.27 17.75 -9.67
C HIS A 202 4.81 17.90 -11.11
N PHE A 203 5.25 18.98 -11.75
CA PHE A 203 5.06 19.21 -13.17
C PHE A 203 6.40 19.13 -13.87
N TYR A 204 6.44 18.39 -14.98
CA TYR A 204 7.65 18.20 -15.78
C TYR A 204 7.44 18.70 -17.20
N SER A 205 8.49 19.27 -17.77
CA SER A 205 8.55 19.64 -19.17
C SER A 205 8.52 18.40 -20.07
N ALA A 206 8.21 18.59 -21.36
CA ALA A 206 8.28 17.50 -22.33
C ALA A 206 9.70 16.90 -22.42
N GLU A 207 10.72 17.76 -22.36
CA GLU A 207 12.13 17.37 -22.45
C GLU A 207 12.58 16.49 -21.27
N GLU A 208 12.11 16.79 -20.05
CA GLU A 208 12.40 15.97 -18.87
C GLU A 208 11.77 14.59 -18.97
N LEU A 209 10.52 14.52 -19.44
CA LEU A 209 9.79 13.26 -19.61
C LEU A 209 10.45 12.37 -20.68
N GLU A 210 10.89 12.96 -21.80
CA GLU A 210 11.54 12.23 -22.89
C GLU A 210 12.82 11.52 -22.46
N LYS A 211 13.60 12.11 -21.55
CA LYS A 211 14.85 11.53 -21.03
C LYS A 211 14.62 10.19 -20.32
N VAL A 212 13.47 10.00 -19.70
CA VAL A 212 13.13 8.76 -18.96
C VAL A 212 12.61 7.66 -19.88
N SER A 213 11.97 8.00 -20.99
CA SER A 213 11.36 7.07 -21.95
C SER A 213 12.33 6.28 -22.84
N THR A 214 13.63 6.24 -22.53
CA THR A 214 14.66 5.66 -23.41
C THR A 214 14.82 4.12 -23.34
N ASN A 215 13.95 3.41 -22.62
CA ASN A 215 13.92 1.94 -22.61
C ASN A 215 12.76 1.35 -23.45
N LYS A 216 13.08 1.11 -24.73
CA LYS A 216 12.51 0.14 -25.71
C LYS A 216 11.10 -0.43 -25.45
N SER A 217 10.11 0.04 -26.21
CA SER A 217 9.31 -0.75 -27.16
C SER A 217 8.36 0.21 -27.91
N ASP A 218 8.56 0.36 -29.22
CA ASP A 218 7.58 0.88 -30.21
C ASP A 218 6.77 2.14 -29.84
N PHE A 219 7.41 3.15 -29.22
CA PHE A 219 6.79 4.47 -29.13
C PHE A 219 7.02 5.24 -30.43
N VAL A 220 6.09 5.05 -31.36
CA VAL A 220 5.94 5.86 -32.57
C VAL A 220 6.09 7.33 -32.18
N LYS A 221 6.98 8.04 -32.89
CA LYS A 221 7.31 9.48 -32.78
C LYS A 221 6.13 10.43 -33.02
N ASP A 222 4.90 9.96 -32.87
CA ASP A 222 3.71 10.70 -33.25
C ASP A 222 2.71 10.71 -32.09
N LYS A 223 2.41 11.92 -31.63
CA LYS A 223 1.53 12.34 -30.53
C LYS A 223 2.16 12.51 -29.16
N VAL A 224 2.54 13.77 -28.91
CA VAL A 224 2.37 14.45 -27.61
C VAL A 224 0.93 14.22 -27.14
N GLY A 225 0.74 13.22 -26.30
CA GLY A 225 -0.56 12.87 -25.73
C GLY A 225 -0.38 12.41 -24.30
N ALA A 226 -1.46 12.45 -23.51
CA ALA A 226 -1.47 12.04 -22.10
C ALA A 226 -0.87 10.63 -21.85
N GLY A 227 -0.79 9.80 -22.89
CA GLY A 227 -0.20 8.46 -22.87
C GLY A 227 1.34 8.39 -22.83
N ALA A 228 2.05 9.42 -23.29
CA ALA A 228 3.52 9.49 -23.22
C ALA A 228 4.01 10.07 -21.88
N VAL A 229 3.10 10.64 -21.09
CA VAL A 229 3.42 11.51 -19.95
C VAL A 229 3.37 10.77 -18.61
N CYS A 230 2.35 9.93 -18.41
CA CYS A 230 2.05 9.41 -17.07
C CYS A 230 3.15 8.50 -16.48
N GLU A 231 3.72 7.57 -17.23
CA GLU A 231 4.77 6.69 -16.69
C GLU A 231 6.07 7.45 -16.43
N PRO A 232 6.61 8.26 -17.38
CA PRO A 232 7.81 9.06 -17.11
C PRO A 232 7.63 10.03 -15.95
N ALA A 233 6.45 10.67 -15.82
CA ALA A 233 6.16 11.58 -14.71
C ALA A 233 6.17 10.85 -13.36
N ALA A 234 5.57 9.65 -13.28
CA ALA A 234 5.60 8.83 -12.07
C ALA A 234 7.04 8.44 -11.70
N ILE A 235 7.83 8.00 -12.69
CA ILE A 235 9.21 7.57 -12.50
C ILE A 235 10.10 8.74 -12.02
N LEU A 236 9.99 9.91 -12.65
CA LEU A 236 10.72 11.12 -12.24
C LEU A 236 10.39 11.52 -10.80
N ALA A 237 9.11 11.60 -10.47
CA ALA A 237 8.67 11.99 -9.12
C ALA A 237 9.12 10.99 -8.05
N SER A 238 9.19 9.70 -8.40
CA SER A 238 9.75 8.64 -7.55
C SER A 238 11.28 8.57 -7.52
N LYS A 239 11.99 9.54 -8.12
CA LYS A 239 13.45 9.60 -8.21
C LYS A 239 14.08 8.40 -8.94
N GLY A 240 13.46 7.98 -10.05
CA GLY A 240 13.91 6.80 -10.82
C GLY A 240 13.37 5.48 -10.27
N GLY A 241 12.32 5.54 -9.46
CA GLY A 241 11.65 4.41 -8.86
C GLY A 241 11.05 3.43 -9.86
N LYS A 242 10.81 2.20 -9.40
CA LYS A 242 10.27 1.13 -10.25
C LYS A 242 8.80 1.37 -10.53
N LEU A 243 8.42 1.30 -11.80
CA LEU A 243 7.01 1.29 -12.20
C LEU A 243 6.31 0.03 -11.68
N ILE A 244 5.29 0.21 -10.84
CA ILE A 244 4.51 -0.88 -10.26
C ILE A 244 3.15 -1.04 -10.94
N VAL A 245 2.55 0.06 -11.40
CA VAL A 245 1.34 0.06 -12.23
C VAL A 245 1.70 0.76 -13.54
N PRO A 246 1.76 0.03 -14.66
CA PRO A 246 1.90 0.66 -15.96
C PRO A 246 0.68 1.52 -16.25
N LYS A 247 0.81 2.39 -17.25
CA LYS A 247 -0.25 3.25 -17.75
C LYS A 247 -1.58 2.49 -17.84
N THR A 248 -2.53 2.90 -17.03
CA THR A 248 -3.88 2.31 -16.99
C THR A 248 -4.92 3.42 -17.07
N ILE A 249 -5.95 3.22 -17.89
CA ILE A 249 -7.02 4.20 -18.11
C ILE A 249 -8.19 3.91 -17.16
N TYR A 250 -8.56 4.91 -16.37
CA TYR A 250 -9.69 4.91 -15.45
C TYR A 250 -10.68 6.01 -15.86
N GLY A 251 -11.54 5.70 -16.84
CA GLY A 251 -12.47 6.67 -17.42
C GLY A 251 -11.73 7.79 -18.16
N LYS A 252 -11.80 9.02 -17.64
CA LYS A 252 -11.17 10.21 -18.24
C LYS A 252 -9.76 10.49 -17.71
N VAL A 253 -9.25 9.65 -16.81
CA VAL A 253 -7.97 9.81 -16.14
C VAL A 253 -7.10 8.59 -16.43
N THR A 254 -5.86 8.82 -16.82
CA THR A 254 -4.82 7.82 -16.99
C THR A 254 -3.89 7.91 -15.79
N VAL A 255 -3.59 6.77 -15.17
CA VAL A 255 -2.73 6.68 -13.99
C VAL A 255 -1.62 5.67 -14.24
N ALA A 256 -0.41 6.04 -13.84
CA ALA A 256 0.74 5.16 -13.67
C ALA A 256 1.26 5.31 -12.23
N LEU A 257 1.75 4.24 -11.60
CA LEU A 257 2.31 4.29 -10.26
C LEU A 257 3.76 3.81 -10.26
N ALA A 258 4.65 4.59 -9.65
CA ALA A 258 6.04 4.22 -9.40
C ALA A 258 6.35 4.23 -7.90
N GLU A 259 7.11 3.24 -7.43
CA GLU A 259 7.54 3.13 -6.03
C GLU A 259 8.81 3.94 -5.79
N GLU A 260 8.82 4.79 -4.77
CA GLU A 260 9.98 5.61 -4.38
C GLU A 260 11.21 4.73 -4.06
N VAL A 261 12.39 5.22 -4.44
CA VAL A 261 13.70 4.59 -4.18
C VAL A 261 14.12 4.70 -2.73
#